data_AF-D7PF86-F1
#
_entry.id   AF-D7PF86-F1
#
_cell.length_a   1.000
_cell.length_b   1.000
_cell.length_c   1.000
_cell.angle_alpha   90.00
_cell.angle_beta   90.00
_cell.angle_gamma   90.00
#
_symmetry.space_group_name_H-M   'P 1'
#
loop_
_entity.id
_entity.type
_entity.pdbx_description
1 polymer ?
#
loop_
_entity_poly.entity_id
_entity_poly.type
_entity_poly.pdbx_seq_one_letter_code
_entity_poly.pdbx_strand_id
1 'polypeptide(L)'
;AGEMVIEYAGNVIRAVLTDKREKYYDSKGIGCYMFRIDDFDVVDATMHGNAARFINHSCEPNCHSRVINVDGHKHIVILALRKIYRGE
;
A
#
# COMPACT_ATOMS: atom_id res chain seq x y z
N ALA A 1 15.80 11.98 -5.91
CA ALA A 1 14.36 12.26 -6.03
C ALA A 1 13.84 11.43 -7.19
N GLY A 2 12.66 10.85 -7.07
CA GLY A 2 12.09 9.90 -8.05
C GLY A 2 12.61 8.47 -7.94
N GLU A 3 13.48 8.17 -6.97
CA GLU A 3 14.00 6.82 -6.74
C GLU A 3 12.94 5.96 -6.04
N MET A 4 12.91 4.68 -6.40
CA MET A 4 12.03 3.71 -5.75
C MET A 4 12.52 3.42 -4.33
N VAL A 5 11.61 3.59 -3.37
CA VAL A 5 11.87 3.30 -1.96
C VAL A 5 11.48 1.86 -1.65
N ILE A 6 10.23 1.50 -1.91
CA ILE A 6 9.69 0.15 -1.65
C ILE A 6 8.38 -0.04 -2.43
N GLU A 7 8.04 -1.29 -2.75
CA GLU A 7 6.69 -1.67 -3.15
C GLU A 7 5.78 -1.80 -1.92
N TYR A 8 4.51 -1.38 -2.02
CA TYR A 8 3.48 -1.77 -1.06
C TYR A 8 2.89 -3.12 -1.49
N ALA A 9 3.47 -4.21 -0.97
CA ALA A 9 3.12 -5.56 -1.37
C ALA A 9 2.13 -6.22 -0.39
N GLY A 10 1.24 -7.04 -0.94
CA GLY A 10 0.26 -7.82 -0.20
C GLY A 10 -0.61 -8.66 -1.15
N ASN A 11 -1.73 -9.17 -0.66
CA ASN A 11 -2.65 -9.94 -1.48
C ASN A 11 -3.49 -9.01 -2.36
N VAL A 12 -3.39 -9.13 -3.68
CA VAL A 12 -4.30 -8.42 -4.60
C VAL A 12 -5.68 -9.08 -4.56
N ILE A 13 -6.68 -8.30 -4.21
CA ILE A 13 -8.08 -8.72 -4.11
C ILE A 13 -8.98 -7.78 -4.91
N ARG A 14 -10.14 -8.30 -5.33
CA ARG A 14 -11.17 -7.46 -5.93
C ARG A 14 -11.76 -6.50 -4.91
N ALA A 15 -12.02 -5.26 -5.31
CA ALA A 15 -12.57 -4.19 -4.48
C ALA A 15 -13.90 -4.59 -3.82
N VAL A 16 -14.74 -5.40 -4.47
CA VAL A 16 -16.01 -5.89 -3.88
C VAL A 16 -15.84 -6.75 -2.62
N LEU A 17 -14.62 -7.19 -2.30
CA LEU A 17 -14.31 -7.99 -1.11
C LEU A 17 -13.88 -7.15 0.09
N THR A 18 -13.61 -5.85 -0.08
CA THR A 18 -13.04 -4.99 0.98
C THR A 18 -13.96 -4.93 2.19
N ASP A 19 -15.24 -4.61 2.01
CA ASP A 19 -16.18 -4.42 3.13
C ASP A 19 -16.35 -5.69 3.97
N LYS A 20 -16.37 -6.85 3.29
CA LYS A 20 -16.46 -8.16 3.97
C LYS A 20 -15.21 -8.40 4.82
N ARG A 21 -14.02 -8.07 4.30
CA ARG A 21 -12.76 -8.27 5.01
C ARG A 21 -12.55 -7.25 6.12
N GLU A 22 -12.91 -5.99 5.89
CA GLU A 22 -12.86 -4.94 6.91
C GLU A 22 -13.72 -5.31 8.12
N LYS A 23 -14.98 -5.72 7.90
CA LYS A 23 -15.85 -6.23 8.97
C LYS A 23 -15.27 -7.45 9.69
N TYR A 24 -14.62 -8.34 8.94
CA TYR A 24 -13.95 -9.49 9.54
C TYR A 24 -12.77 -9.06 10.43
N TYR A 25 -11.91 -8.15 9.97
CA TYR A 25 -10.77 -7.65 10.74
C TYR A 25 -11.23 -6.88 11.98
N ASP A 26 -12.24 -6.03 11.84
CA ASP A 26 -12.86 -5.31 12.95
C ASP A 26 -13.42 -6.26 14.01
N SER A 27 -14.15 -7.31 13.60
CA SER A 27 -14.67 -8.35 14.51
C SER A 27 -13.59 -9.13 15.27
N LYS A 28 -12.33 -9.03 14.85
CA LYS A 28 -11.16 -9.67 15.46
C LYS A 28 -10.24 -8.67 16.18
N GLY A 29 -10.57 -7.37 16.16
CA GLY A 29 -9.69 -6.32 16.67
C GLY A 29 -8.36 -6.19 15.92
N ILE A 30 -8.35 -6.56 14.64
CA ILE A 30 -7.18 -6.48 13.76
C ILE A 30 -7.28 -5.20 12.93
N GLY A 31 -6.19 -4.43 12.83
CA GLY A 31 -6.14 -3.25 11.98
C GLY A 31 -6.30 -3.59 10.49
N CYS A 32 -6.84 -2.66 9.70
CA CYS A 32 -7.05 -2.84 8.27
C CYS A 32 -5.92 -2.16 7.47
N TYR A 33 -5.20 -2.93 6.66
CA TYR A 33 -4.11 -2.43 5.80
C TYR A 33 -4.45 -2.71 4.35
N MET A 34 -5.26 -1.84 3.74
CA MET A 34 -5.68 -1.95 2.35
C MET A 34 -5.28 -0.70 1.56
N PHE A 35 -4.68 -0.90 0.39
CA PHE A 35 -4.31 0.17 -0.53
C PHE A 35 -4.95 -0.09 -1.89
N ARG A 36 -5.86 0.79 -2.30
CA ARG A 36 -6.50 0.76 -3.61
C ARG A 36 -5.48 0.89 -4.74
N ILE A 37 -5.51 -0.05 -5.69
CA ILE A 37 -4.78 0.04 -6.96
C ILE A 37 -5.62 0.86 -7.95
N ASP A 38 -6.89 0.47 -8.10
CA ASP A 38 -7.88 1.12 -8.96
C ASP A 38 -9.31 0.82 -8.47
N ASP A 39 -10.31 1.00 -9.33
CA ASP A 39 -11.72 0.76 -8.98
C ASP A 39 -12.07 -0.72 -8.78
N PHE A 40 -11.28 -1.64 -9.35
CA PHE A 40 -11.52 -3.08 -9.36
C PHE A 40 -10.60 -3.85 -8.41
N ASP A 41 -9.38 -3.38 -8.19
CA ASP A 41 -8.34 -4.10 -7.43
C ASP A 41 -7.77 -3.30 -6.26
N VAL A 42 -7.47 -4.03 -5.18
CA VAL A 42 -6.94 -3.51 -3.91
C VAL A 42 -5.84 -4.44 -3.41
N VAL A 43 -4.73 -3.88 -2.93
CA VAL A 43 -3.70 -4.64 -2.18
C VAL A 43 -4.12 -4.72 -0.71
N ASP A 44 -4.37 -5.92 -0.21
CA ASP A 44 -4.63 -6.20 1.20
C ASP A 44 -3.37 -6.76 1.87
N ALA A 45 -2.71 -5.91 2.65
CA ALA A 45 -1.48 -6.18 3.39
C ALA A 45 -1.74 -6.58 4.86
N THR A 46 -3.01 -6.77 5.26
CA THR A 46 -3.40 -6.98 6.66
C THR A 46 -2.80 -8.25 7.24
N MET A 47 -2.99 -9.37 6.55
CA MET A 47 -2.49 -10.69 6.96
C MET A 47 -1.20 -11.09 6.23
N HIS A 48 -1.03 -10.62 4.99
CA HIS A 48 0.12 -10.93 4.16
C HIS A 48 0.57 -9.63 3.49
N GLY A 49 1.68 -9.06 3.96
CA GLY A 49 2.25 -7.84 3.41
C GLY A 49 3.73 -7.72 3.74
N ASN A 50 4.32 -6.58 3.39
CA ASN A 50 5.73 -6.29 3.64
C ASN A 50 5.92 -5.08 4.57
N ALA A 51 7.16 -4.60 4.70
CA ALA A 51 7.52 -3.48 5.58
C ALA A 51 6.82 -2.15 5.21
N ALA A 52 6.29 -2.01 3.98
CA ALA A 52 5.63 -0.79 3.54
C ALA A 52 4.35 -0.47 4.35
N ARG A 53 3.76 -1.45 5.04
CA ARG A 53 2.60 -1.23 5.93
C ARG A 53 2.89 -0.31 7.12
N PHE A 54 4.17 -0.07 7.42
CA PHE A 54 4.60 0.83 8.49
C PHE A 54 4.86 2.27 8.01
N ILE A 55 4.62 2.57 6.73
CA ILE A 55 4.67 3.93 6.21
C ILE A 55 3.43 4.68 6.72
N ASN A 56 3.66 5.71 7.52
CA ASN A 56 2.60 6.54 8.07
C ASN A 56 2.16 7.61 7.06
N HIS A 57 0.95 8.14 7.28
CA HIS A 57 0.49 9.36 6.62
C HIS A 57 1.19 10.60 7.21
N SER A 58 1.47 11.59 6.36
CA SER A 58 1.92 12.94 6.75
C SER A 58 1.26 13.97 5.84
N CYS A 59 0.89 15.13 6.39
CA CYS A 59 0.43 16.28 5.59
C CYS A 59 1.58 16.93 4.80
N GLU A 60 2.83 16.72 5.22
CA GLU A 60 4.05 17.14 4.54
C GLU A 60 4.88 15.89 4.18
N PRO A 61 4.48 15.13 3.15
CA PRO A 61 5.14 13.86 2.82
C PRO A 61 6.48 14.08 2.10
N ASN A 62 7.44 13.18 2.34
CA ASN A 62 8.70 13.09 1.60
C ASN A 62 8.69 11.99 0.51
N CYS A 63 7.60 11.23 0.42
CA CYS A 63 7.36 10.15 -0.55
C CYS A 63 5.97 10.28 -1.18
N HIS A 64 5.77 9.70 -2.36
CA HIS A 64 4.45 9.54 -2.98
C HIS A 64 4.29 8.13 -3.55
N SER A 65 3.06 7.65 -3.68
CA SER A 65 2.74 6.38 -4.32
C SER A 65 2.47 6.54 -5.81
N ARG A 66 2.85 5.55 -6.62
CA ARG A 66 2.39 5.40 -8.01
C ARG A 66 1.98 3.96 -8.28
N VAL A 67 1.00 3.80 -9.16
CA VAL A 67 0.67 2.50 -9.74
C VAL A 67 1.51 2.32 -11.01
N ILE A 68 2.26 1.22 -11.09
CA ILE A 68 3.02 0.84 -12.28
C ILE A 68 2.52 -0.51 -12.79
N ASN A 69 2.70 -0.77 -14.08
CA ASN A 69 2.42 -2.07 -14.68
C ASN A 69 3.74 -2.78 -14.98
N VAL A 70 3.90 -4.00 -14.45
CA VAL A 70 5.04 -4.88 -14.70
C VAL A 70 4.47 -6.21 -15.15
N ASP A 71 4.82 -6.65 -16.36
CA ASP A 71 4.37 -7.92 -16.94
C ASP A 71 2.85 -8.14 -16.92
N GLY A 72 2.07 -7.05 -17.05
CA GLY A 72 0.61 -7.09 -17.03
C GLY A 72 -0.01 -6.99 -15.63
N HIS A 73 0.80 -7.01 -14.57
CA HIS A 73 0.36 -6.89 -13.19
C HIS A 73 0.54 -5.46 -12.68
N LYS A 74 -0.45 -4.94 -11.95
CA LYS A 74 -0.40 -3.60 -11.35
C LYS A 74 0.24 -3.68 -9.97
N HIS A 75 1.21 -2.80 -9.72
CA HIS A 75 1.94 -2.72 -8.46
C HIS A 75 1.88 -1.30 -7.91
N ILE A 76 1.74 -1.17 -6.58
CA ILE A 76 1.83 0.12 -5.90
C ILE A 76 3.27 0.30 -5.42
N VAL A 77 3.97 1.30 -5.96
CA VAL A 77 5.34 1.62 -5.57
C VAL A 77 5.41 2.97 -4.87
N ILE A 78 6.24 3.06 -3.84
CA ILE A 78 6.53 4.28 -3.11
C ILE A 78 7.81 4.87 -3.66
N LEU A 79 7.74 6.13 -4.10
CA LEU A 79 8.84 6.87 -4.71
C LEU A 79 9.20 8.07 -3.83
N ALA A 80 10.49 8.40 -3.74
CA ALA A 80 10.95 9.56 -2.98
C ALA A 80 10.59 10.86 -3.72
N LEU A 81 9.91 11.81 -3.08
CA LEU A 81 9.61 13.14 -3.65
C LEU A 81 10.86 14.03 -3.72
N ARG A 82 11.77 13.86 -2.75
CA ARG A 82 13.02 14.60 -2.63
C ARG A 82 14.16 13.65 -2.25
N LYS A 83 15.35 14.19 -2.01
CA LYS A 83 16.43 13.43 -1.37
C LYS A 83 16.05 13.16 0.10
N ILE A 84 16.18 11.91 0.52
CA ILE A 84 15.89 11.44 1.88
C ILE A 84 17.23 11.07 2.53
N TYR A 85 17.44 11.53 3.75
CA TYR A 85 18.67 11.22 4.50
C TYR A 85 18.45 10.05 5.46
N ARG A 86 19.54 9.42 5.90
CA ARG A 86 19.45 8.30 6.85
C ARG A 86 18.87 8.79 8.18
N GLY A 87 17.83 8.10 8.67
CA GLY A 87 17.17 8.39 9.95
C GLY A 87 15.98 9.35 9.84
N GLU A 88 15.65 9.77 8.62
CA GLU A 88 14.43 10.52 8.29
C GLU A 88 13.23 9.59 8.06
#